data_AF-A0A183CPP1-F1
#
_entry.id   AF-A0A183CPP1-F1
#
_cell.length_a   1.000
_cell.length_b   1.000
_cell.length_c   1.000
_cell.angle_alpha   90.00
_cell.angle_beta   90.00
_cell.angle_gamma   90.00
#
_symmetry.space_group_name_H-M   'P 1'
#
loop_
_entity.id
_entity.type
_entity.pdbx_description
1 polymer ?
#
loop_
_entity_poly.entity_id
_entity_poly.type
_entity_poly.pdbx_seq_one_letter_code
_entity_poly.pdbx_strand_id
1 'polypeptide(L)'
;AWATATIRHWTALYEELMQRRAPQKPWYNTRKRPTWLSQRTYLLINYRRKMLRQLREQNEEEFERVLGVLNIAYHVEKPQDKIMTRKIWSEAQLRRRVDAVKERRLAELHAKFREGREKRMAQTDAELARLDEEELQILTKLKALDVLEGKTVGGVVEGKYAPNLVGETAESCYNLNLFYKEQKRTEAM
;
A
#
# COMPACT_ATOMS: atom_id res chain seq x y z
N ALA A 1 13.79 -35.87 -30.52
CA ALA A 1 15.22 -36.01 -30.88
C ALA A 1 15.50 -35.67 -32.36
N TRP A 2 14.87 -36.37 -33.32
CA TRP A 2 15.12 -36.19 -34.78
C TRP A 2 15.12 -34.74 -35.27
N ALA A 3 14.08 -33.95 -34.95
CA ALA A 3 13.99 -32.56 -35.40
C ALA A 3 15.21 -31.71 -34.96
N THR A 4 15.73 -31.93 -33.76
CA THR A 4 16.93 -31.22 -33.26
C THR A 4 18.18 -31.63 -34.03
N ALA A 5 18.37 -32.93 -34.30
CA ALA A 5 19.51 -33.40 -35.07
C ALA A 5 19.50 -32.82 -36.49
N THR A 6 18.34 -32.84 -37.15
CA THR A 6 18.16 -32.26 -38.49
C THR A 6 18.39 -30.74 -38.48
N ILE A 7 17.88 -30.01 -37.48
CA ILE A 7 18.16 -28.57 -37.33
C ILE A 7 19.68 -28.33 -37.22
N ARG A 8 20.39 -29.06 -36.35
CA ARG A 8 21.85 -28.93 -36.19
C ARG A 8 22.61 -29.21 -37.48
N HIS A 9 22.22 -30.27 -38.19
CA HIS A 9 22.82 -30.63 -39.46
C HIS A 9 22.58 -29.55 -40.53
N TRP A 10 21.35 -29.05 -40.65
CA TRP A 10 21.02 -28.00 -41.62
C TRP A 10 21.65 -26.64 -41.27
N THR A 11 21.82 -26.32 -39.98
CA THR A 11 22.59 -25.13 -39.57
C THR A 11 24.06 -25.26 -39.91
N ALA A 12 24.67 -26.43 -39.69
CA ALA A 12 26.06 -26.68 -40.09
C ALA A 12 26.23 -26.59 -41.62
N LEU A 13 25.31 -27.19 -42.39
CA LEU A 13 25.30 -27.09 -43.85
C LEU A 13 25.13 -25.64 -44.32
N TYR A 14 24.27 -24.86 -43.65
CA TYR A 14 24.09 -23.45 -43.96
C TYR A 14 25.38 -22.67 -43.76
N GLU A 15 26.10 -22.92 -42.68
CA GLU A 15 27.41 -22.30 -42.40
C GLU A 15 28.47 -22.72 -43.43
N GLU A 16 28.57 -24.00 -43.75
CA GLU A 16 29.49 -24.50 -44.79
C GLU A 16 29.21 -23.87 -46.16
N LEU A 17 27.94 -23.79 -46.56
CA LEU A 17 27.55 -23.14 -47.81
C LEU A 17 27.87 -21.65 -47.81
N MET A 18 27.75 -21.00 -46.66
CA MET A 18 28.15 -19.62 -46.50
C MET A 18 29.68 -19.46 -46.57
N GLN A 19 30.46 -20.32 -45.92
CA GLN A 19 31.92 -20.29 -45.95
C GLN A 19 32.48 -20.59 -47.35
N ARG A 20 31.97 -21.62 -48.04
CA ARG A 20 32.38 -21.97 -49.41
C ARG A 20 32.09 -20.87 -50.42
N ARG A 21 31.02 -20.10 -50.20
CA ARG A 21 30.69 -18.95 -51.05
C ARG A 21 31.50 -17.69 -50.66
N ALA A 22 32.42 -17.78 -49.68
CA ALA A 22 33.54 -16.87 -49.34
C ALA A 22 33.78 -15.75 -50.38
N PRO A 23 33.57 -14.41 -50.18
CA PRO A 23 33.88 -13.54 -51.29
C PRO A 23 35.41 -13.43 -51.29
N GLN A 24 36.03 -13.47 -52.46
CA GLN A 24 37.47 -13.26 -52.54
C GLN A 24 37.88 -11.83 -52.08
N LYS A 25 36.90 -10.92 -51.90
CA LYS A 25 37.05 -9.52 -51.47
C LYS A 25 36.06 -9.13 -50.34
N PRO A 26 36.52 -8.57 -49.21
CA PRO A 26 35.70 -8.32 -48.01
C PRO A 26 34.52 -7.36 -48.14
N TRP A 27 34.54 -6.44 -49.12
CA TRP A 27 33.62 -5.28 -49.16
C TRP A 27 32.38 -5.44 -50.05
N TYR A 28 32.18 -6.60 -50.69
CA TYR A 28 31.04 -6.84 -51.59
C TYR A 28 30.21 -8.03 -51.10
N ASN A 29 29.04 -7.74 -50.51
CA ASN A 29 28.13 -8.76 -49.99
C ASN A 29 27.02 -9.08 -51.02
N THR A 30 27.37 -9.83 -52.06
CA THR A 30 26.42 -10.30 -53.09
C THR A 30 25.94 -11.72 -52.90
N ARG A 31 26.01 -12.26 -51.68
CA ARG A 31 25.44 -13.58 -51.41
C ARG A 31 23.93 -13.50 -51.24
N LYS A 32 23.21 -14.12 -52.16
CA LYS A 32 21.86 -14.60 -51.87
C LYS A 32 21.98 -15.73 -50.85
N ARG A 33 21.48 -15.48 -49.63
CA ARG A 33 21.34 -16.52 -48.59
C ARG A 33 20.58 -17.71 -49.20
N PRO A 34 20.92 -18.97 -48.89
CA PRO A 34 20.15 -20.11 -49.37
C PRO A 34 18.76 -20.12 -48.71
N THR A 35 17.83 -19.35 -49.29
CA THR A 35 16.49 -19.10 -48.75
C THR A 35 15.71 -20.38 -48.56
N TRP A 36 15.86 -21.35 -49.46
CA TRP A 36 15.21 -22.66 -49.35
C TRP A 36 15.63 -23.41 -48.08
N LEU A 37 16.91 -23.35 -47.70
CA LEU A 37 17.43 -24.02 -46.50
C LEU A 37 17.03 -23.26 -45.25
N SER A 38 17.10 -21.92 -45.27
CA SER A 38 16.70 -21.10 -44.13
C SER A 38 15.19 -21.21 -43.84
N GLN A 39 14.35 -21.20 -44.88
CA GLN A 39 12.90 -21.40 -44.75
C GLN A 39 12.57 -22.78 -44.20
N ARG A 40 13.19 -23.86 -44.72
CA ARG A 40 12.96 -25.21 -44.21
C ARG A 40 13.42 -25.38 -42.77
N THR A 41 14.58 -24.83 -42.42
CA THR A 41 15.09 -24.83 -41.04
C THR A 41 14.14 -24.10 -40.11
N TYR A 42 13.62 -22.95 -40.52
CA TYR A 42 12.64 -22.18 -39.76
C TYR A 42 11.34 -22.98 -39.51
N LEU A 43 10.79 -23.63 -40.54
CA LEU A 43 9.60 -24.48 -40.40
C LEU A 43 9.84 -25.64 -39.42
N LEU A 44 11.03 -26.26 -39.49
CA LEU A 44 11.39 -27.37 -38.61
C LEU A 44 11.57 -26.92 -37.15
N ILE A 45 12.10 -25.70 -36.93
CA ILE A 45 12.17 -25.09 -35.59
C ILE A 45 10.76 -24.90 -35.02
N ASN A 46 9.82 -24.36 -35.82
CA ASN A 46 8.44 -24.16 -35.37
C ASN A 46 7.73 -25.49 -35.10
N TYR A 47 7.94 -26.48 -35.95
CA TYR A 47 7.45 -27.84 -35.73
C TYR A 47 7.97 -28.42 -34.39
N ARG A 48 9.27 -28.29 -34.12
CA ARG A 48 9.86 -28.73 -32.84
C ARG A 48 9.25 -27.99 -31.65
N ARG A 49 9.04 -26.68 -31.74
CA ARG A 49 8.41 -25.87 -30.67
C ARG A 49 6.98 -26.35 -30.39
N LYS A 50 6.21 -26.69 -31.42
CA LYS A 50 4.86 -27.25 -31.27
C LYS A 50 4.89 -28.59 -30.53
N MET A 51 5.79 -29.49 -30.91
CA MET A 51 5.95 -30.79 -30.24
C MET A 51 6.36 -30.64 -28.77
N LEU A 52 7.29 -29.73 -28.47
CA LEU A 52 7.70 -29.44 -27.10
C LEU A 52 6.57 -28.82 -26.26
N ARG A 53 5.72 -27.99 -26.88
CA ARG A 53 4.53 -27.43 -26.21
C ARG A 53 3.53 -28.54 -25.84
N GLN A 54 3.23 -29.43 -26.78
CA GLN A 54 2.34 -30.57 -26.54
C GLN A 54 2.90 -31.49 -25.46
N LEU A 55 4.22 -31.76 -25.49
CA LEU A 55 4.88 -32.56 -24.46
C LEU A 55 4.74 -31.91 -23.08
N ARG A 56 5.00 -30.60 -22.97
CA ARG A 56 4.84 -29.85 -21.72
C ARG A 56 3.42 -29.90 -21.18
N GLU A 57 2.41 -29.82 -22.06
CA GLU A 57 1.00 -29.88 -21.67
C GLU A 57 0.57 -31.29 -21.21
N GLN A 58 1.22 -32.35 -21.72
CA GLN A 58 0.88 -33.74 -21.40
C GLN A 58 1.69 -34.32 -20.24
N ASN A 59 2.99 -34.03 -20.17
CA ASN A 59 3.93 -34.56 -19.19
C ASN A 59 5.13 -33.61 -19.00
N GLU A 60 5.17 -32.95 -17.85
CA GLU A 60 6.20 -31.97 -17.50
C GLU A 60 7.56 -32.62 -17.17
N GLU A 61 7.57 -33.81 -16.54
CA GLU A 61 8.81 -34.51 -16.17
C GLU A 61 9.59 -34.97 -17.42
N GLU A 62 8.88 -35.54 -18.39
CA GLU A 62 9.46 -35.95 -19.66
C GLU A 62 9.90 -34.75 -20.49
N PHE A 63 9.20 -33.62 -20.39
CA PHE A 63 9.59 -32.37 -21.04
C PHE A 63 10.95 -31.89 -20.54
N GLU A 64 11.16 -31.79 -19.21
CA GLU A 64 12.43 -31.36 -18.64
C GLU A 64 13.57 -32.35 -18.95
N ARG A 65 13.30 -33.65 -18.88
CA ARG A 65 14.26 -34.69 -19.27
C ARG A 65 14.71 -34.52 -20.72
N VAL A 66 13.76 -34.29 -21.64
CA VAL A 66 14.04 -34.09 -23.06
C VAL A 66 14.81 -32.79 -23.31
N LEU A 67 14.51 -31.71 -22.58
CA LEU A 67 15.29 -30.46 -22.67
C LEU A 67 16.74 -30.67 -22.22
N GLY A 68 16.95 -31.39 -21.11
CA GLY A 68 18.28 -31.73 -20.60
C GLY A 68 19.08 -32.59 -21.58
N VAL A 69 18.49 -33.69 -22.08
CA VAL A 69 19.16 -34.59 -23.05
C VAL A 69 19.50 -33.87 -24.35
N LEU A 70 18.58 -33.06 -24.87
CA LEU A 70 18.82 -32.33 -26.12
C LEU A 70 19.68 -31.08 -25.92
N ASN A 71 19.90 -30.64 -24.69
CA ASN A 71 20.57 -29.38 -24.32
C ASN A 71 20.02 -28.19 -25.12
N ILE A 72 18.73 -27.90 -24.93
CA ILE A 72 18.02 -26.81 -25.61
C ILE A 72 17.30 -25.96 -24.56
N ALA A 73 17.43 -24.63 -24.68
CA ALA A 73 16.59 -23.71 -23.94
C ALA A 73 15.20 -23.59 -24.59
N TYR A 74 14.13 -23.81 -23.83
CA TYR A 74 12.75 -23.56 -24.26
C TYR A 74 12.34 -22.14 -23.90
N HIS A 75 11.89 -21.38 -24.90
CA HIS A 75 11.32 -20.04 -24.70
C HIS A 75 9.87 -20.03 -25.14
N VAL A 76 9.00 -19.54 -24.25
CA VAL A 76 7.58 -19.30 -24.57
C VAL A 76 7.52 -18.07 -25.47
N GLU A 77 7.05 -18.26 -26.70
CA GLU A 77 6.83 -17.15 -27.63
C GLU A 77 5.84 -16.16 -27.00
N LYS A 78 6.29 -14.93 -26.78
CA LYS A 78 5.37 -13.84 -26.43
C LYS A 78 4.36 -13.71 -27.57
N PRO A 79 3.08 -13.42 -27.26
CA PRO A 79 2.13 -13.06 -28.30
C PRO A 79 2.76 -12.01 -29.19
N GLN A 80 2.70 -12.21 -30.50
CA GLN A 80 3.35 -11.35 -31.47
C GLN A 80 3.04 -9.89 -31.18
N ASP A 81 4.07 -9.15 -30.76
CA ASP A 81 3.95 -7.71 -30.59
C ASP A 81 3.53 -7.13 -31.94
N LYS A 82 2.53 -6.23 -31.93
CA LYS A 82 2.11 -5.52 -33.14
C LYS A 82 3.36 -4.98 -33.82
N ILE A 83 3.51 -5.23 -35.13
CA ILE A 83 4.67 -4.78 -35.92
C ILE A 83 4.96 -3.32 -35.55
N MET A 84 6.10 -3.10 -34.88
CA MET A 84 6.51 -1.78 -34.42
C MET A 84 6.96 -0.94 -35.60
N THR A 85 6.02 -0.31 -36.30
CA THR A 85 6.33 0.74 -37.28
C THR A 85 7.03 1.89 -36.56
N ARG A 86 7.93 2.63 -37.24
CA ARG A 86 8.64 3.79 -36.68
C ARG A 86 7.71 4.77 -35.96
N LYS A 87 6.51 4.99 -36.51
CA LYS A 87 5.43 5.78 -35.90
C LYS A 87 5.02 5.24 -34.53
N ILE A 88 4.69 3.94 -34.44
CA ILE A 88 4.25 3.32 -33.19
C ILE A 88 5.37 3.33 -32.16
N TRP A 89 6.61 3.11 -32.59
CA TRP A 89 7.77 3.22 -31.70
C TRP A 89 7.94 4.65 -31.15
N SER A 90 7.84 5.66 -32.02
CA SER A 90 7.91 7.06 -31.58
C SER A 90 6.76 7.45 -30.64
N GLU A 91 5.54 6.95 -30.91
CA GLU A 91 4.38 7.17 -30.04
C GLU A 91 4.54 6.48 -28.69
N ALA A 92 5.02 5.24 -28.66
CA ALA A 92 5.28 4.52 -27.41
C ALA A 92 6.35 5.21 -26.57
N GLN A 93 7.41 5.70 -27.22
CA GLN A 93 8.47 6.45 -26.54
C GLN A 93 7.96 7.80 -26.02
N LEU A 94 7.11 8.48 -26.79
CA LEU A 94 6.48 9.73 -26.35
C LEU A 94 5.52 9.48 -25.17
N ARG A 95 4.70 8.42 -25.22
CA ARG A 95 3.81 8.05 -24.12
C ARG A 95 4.58 7.82 -22.82
N ARG A 96 5.67 7.04 -22.87
CA ARG A 96 6.55 6.83 -21.70
C ARG A 96 7.06 8.15 -21.09
N ARG A 97 7.46 9.10 -21.94
CA ARG A 97 7.90 10.43 -21.48
C ARG A 97 6.75 11.23 -20.86
N VAL A 98 5.59 11.22 -21.51
CA VAL A 98 4.38 11.91 -21.03
C VAL A 98 3.95 11.33 -19.68
N ASP A 99 3.94 10.02 -19.52
CA ASP A 99 3.57 9.35 -18.28
C ASP A 99 4.55 9.70 -17.16
N ALA A 100 5.86 9.71 -17.43
CA ALA A 100 6.85 10.17 -16.45
C ALA A 100 6.63 11.63 -16.02
N VAL A 101 6.22 12.51 -16.94
CA VAL A 101 5.89 13.92 -16.61
C VAL A 101 4.60 14.00 -15.79
N LYS A 102 3.58 13.21 -16.13
CA LYS A 102 2.31 13.14 -15.38
C LYS A 102 2.55 12.69 -13.95
N GLU A 103 3.33 11.63 -13.74
CA GLU A 103 3.65 11.11 -12.41
C GLU A 103 4.39 12.14 -11.55
N ARG A 104 5.36 12.88 -12.13
CA ARG A 104 6.04 13.98 -11.43
C ARG A 104 5.08 15.09 -11.02
N ARG A 105 4.23 15.54 -11.95
CA ARG A 105 3.24 16.58 -11.67
C ARG A 105 2.22 16.13 -10.62
N LEU A 106 1.81 14.86 -10.65
CA LEU A 106 0.93 14.27 -9.65
C LEU A 106 1.59 14.26 -8.27
N ALA A 107 2.86 13.86 -8.19
CA ALA A 107 3.63 13.87 -6.95
C ALA A 107 3.76 15.29 -6.35
N GLU A 108 4.03 16.29 -7.19
CA GLU A 108 4.08 17.70 -6.77
C GLU A 108 2.73 18.19 -6.23
N LEU A 109 1.63 17.87 -6.93
CA LEU A 109 0.28 18.21 -6.48
C LEU A 109 -0.05 17.53 -5.15
N HIS A 110 0.28 16.24 -5.01
CA HIS A 110 0.10 15.51 -3.75
C HIS A 110 0.89 16.12 -2.60
N ALA A 111 2.11 16.60 -2.83
CA ALA A 111 2.89 17.30 -1.82
C ALA A 111 2.19 18.60 -1.38
N LYS A 112 1.77 19.44 -2.33
CA LYS A 112 1.03 20.69 -2.05
C LYS A 112 -0.27 20.45 -1.29
N PHE A 113 -1.03 19.42 -1.69
CA PHE A 113 -2.28 19.06 -1.01
C PHE A 113 -2.05 18.57 0.42
N ARG A 114 -0.98 17.81 0.68
CA ARG A 114 -0.62 17.39 2.03
C ARG A 114 -0.27 18.59 2.91
N GLU A 115 0.60 19.48 2.43
CA GLU A 115 0.97 20.69 3.17
C GLU A 115 -0.25 21.57 3.45
N GLY A 116 -1.13 21.78 2.47
CA GLY A 116 -2.36 22.55 2.64
C GLY A 116 -3.39 21.85 3.54
N ARG A 117 -3.36 20.53 3.67
CA ARG A 117 -4.18 19.78 4.63
C ARG A 117 -3.62 19.94 6.04
N GLU A 118 -2.32 19.77 6.23
CA GLU A 118 -1.65 19.92 7.54
C GLU A 118 -1.86 21.33 8.11
N LYS A 119 -1.69 22.37 7.29
CA LYS A 119 -1.97 23.75 7.68
C LYS A 119 -3.42 23.96 8.12
N ARG A 120 -4.38 23.40 7.38
CA ARG A 120 -5.81 23.49 7.75
C ARG A 120 -6.13 22.69 9.01
N MET A 121 -5.58 21.49 9.17
CA MET A 121 -5.76 20.71 10.40
C MET A 121 -5.20 21.46 11.61
N ALA A 122 -3.99 22.02 11.51
CA ALA A 122 -3.42 22.81 12.59
C ALA A 122 -4.26 24.05 12.95
N GLN A 123 -4.85 24.73 11.95
CA GLN A 123 -5.77 25.84 12.20
C GLN A 123 -7.07 25.37 12.88
N THR A 124 -7.62 24.24 12.45
CA THR A 124 -8.82 23.64 13.06
C THR A 124 -8.55 23.20 14.49
N ASP A 125 -7.42 22.55 14.76
CA ASP A 125 -7.04 22.09 16.09
C ASP A 125 -6.83 23.27 17.06
N ALA A 126 -6.24 24.37 16.57
CA ALA A 126 -6.08 25.59 17.36
C ALA A 126 -7.43 26.25 17.68
N GLU A 127 -8.34 26.30 16.71
CA GLU A 127 -9.69 26.85 16.93
C GLU A 127 -10.51 25.98 17.87
N LEU A 128 -10.41 24.65 17.76
CA LEU A 128 -11.03 23.71 18.70
C LEU A 128 -10.52 23.92 20.13
N ALA A 129 -9.20 24.02 20.31
CA ALA A 129 -8.61 24.26 21.64
C ALA A 129 -9.10 25.58 22.25
N ARG A 130 -9.23 26.63 21.43
CA ARG A 130 -9.78 27.92 21.88
C ARG A 130 -11.25 27.80 22.29
N LEU A 131 -12.07 27.09 21.50
CA LEU A 131 -13.48 26.87 21.82
C LEU A 131 -13.64 26.03 23.09
N ASP A 132 -12.80 25.03 23.31
CA ASP A 132 -12.79 24.23 24.55
C ASP A 132 -12.49 25.09 25.79
N GLU A 133 -11.54 26.04 25.68
CA GLU A 133 -11.24 27.00 26.75
C GLU A 133 -12.43 27.96 27.00
N GLU A 134 -13.06 28.46 25.95
CA GLU A 134 -14.27 29.31 26.05
C GLU A 134 -15.43 28.54 26.69
N GLU A 135 -15.64 27.27 26.33
CA GLU A 135 -16.65 26.39 26.92
C GLU A 135 -16.40 26.18 28.42
N LEU A 136 -15.15 25.88 28.82
CA LEU A 136 -14.78 25.74 30.23
C LEU A 136 -15.02 27.04 31.03
N GLN A 137 -14.73 28.20 30.44
CA GLN A 137 -15.03 29.50 31.07
C GLN A 137 -16.54 29.74 31.21
N ILE A 138 -17.34 29.35 30.23
CA ILE A 138 -18.80 29.49 30.30
C ILE A 138 -19.37 28.52 31.35
N LEU A 139 -18.93 27.27 31.37
CA LEU A 139 -19.34 26.27 32.35
C LEU A 139 -18.99 26.67 33.79
N THR A 140 -17.80 27.26 34.00
CA THR A 140 -17.40 27.77 35.32
C THR A 140 -18.26 28.97 35.74
N LYS A 141 -18.58 29.89 34.82
CA LYS A 141 -19.51 31.00 35.09
C LYS A 141 -20.93 30.51 35.39
N LEU A 142 -21.45 29.55 34.64
CA LEU A 142 -22.75 28.92 34.88
C LEU A 142 -22.82 28.28 36.27
N LYS A 143 -21.82 27.48 36.64
CA LYS A 143 -21.72 26.90 37.98
C LYS A 143 -21.69 27.97 39.08
N ALA A 144 -21.00 29.09 38.86
CA ALA A 144 -20.97 30.19 39.82
C ALA A 144 -22.34 30.89 39.96
N LEU A 145 -23.08 31.06 38.85
CA LEU A 145 -24.43 31.59 38.86
C LEU A 145 -25.42 30.65 39.57
N ASP A 146 -25.34 29.34 39.34
CA ASP A 146 -26.19 28.36 40.02
C ASP A 146 -25.99 28.35 41.55
N VAL A 147 -24.78 28.66 42.02
CA VAL A 147 -24.49 28.85 43.45
C VAL A 147 -25.08 30.16 43.98
N LEU A 148 -24.99 31.25 43.21
CA LEU A 148 -25.56 32.56 43.58
C LEU A 148 -27.09 32.56 43.62
N GLU A 149 -27.74 31.87 42.68
CA GLU A 149 -29.20 31.74 42.61
C GLU A 149 -29.75 30.76 43.67
N GLY A 150 -28.88 30.11 44.47
CA GLY A 150 -29.28 29.20 45.55
C GLY A 150 -29.85 27.86 45.07
N LYS A 151 -29.71 27.52 43.78
CA LYS A 151 -30.08 26.22 43.22
C LYS A 151 -29.11 25.12 43.61
N THR A 152 -27.84 25.47 43.86
CA THR A 152 -26.81 24.57 44.39
C THR A 152 -26.04 25.25 45.54
N VAL A 153 -25.69 24.50 46.58
CA VAL A 153 -24.90 25.01 47.71
C VAL A 153 -23.44 24.65 47.46
N GLY A 154 -22.54 25.63 47.52
CA GLY A 154 -21.10 25.41 47.30
C GLY A 154 -20.56 24.29 48.19
N GLY A 155 -20.14 23.18 47.57
CA GLY A 155 -19.60 21.99 48.25
C GLY A 155 -20.54 20.78 48.33
N VAL A 156 -21.78 20.87 47.83
CA VAL A 156 -22.70 19.72 47.78
C VAL A 156 -22.61 19.04 46.42
N VAL A 157 -21.97 17.87 46.40
CA VAL A 157 -22.09 16.90 45.29
C VAL A 157 -23.58 16.56 45.17
N GLU A 158 -24.15 16.78 43.99
CA GLU A 158 -25.56 16.52 43.65
C GLU A 158 -26.14 15.33 44.44
N GLY A 159 -27.13 15.60 45.30
CA GLY A 159 -27.95 14.57 45.95
C GLY A 159 -27.49 14.05 47.32
N LYS A 160 -26.41 14.55 47.93
CA LYS A 160 -26.04 14.19 49.32
C LYS A 160 -26.41 15.30 50.31
N TYR A 161 -27.31 15.01 51.24
CA TYR A 161 -27.67 15.88 52.35
C TYR A 161 -26.41 16.26 53.15
N ALA A 162 -26.08 17.55 53.20
CA ALA A 162 -25.07 18.06 54.11
C ALA A 162 -25.74 18.28 55.48
N PRO A 163 -25.35 17.54 56.54
CA PRO A 163 -25.96 17.68 57.85
C PRO A 163 -25.78 19.11 58.38
N ASN A 164 -26.81 19.65 59.04
CA ASN A 164 -26.77 20.97 59.66
C ASN A 164 -25.84 20.90 60.88
N LEU A 165 -24.53 20.99 60.64
CA LEU A 165 -23.51 20.76 61.64
C LEU A 165 -23.71 21.64 62.88
N VAL A 166 -24.14 22.89 62.71
CA VAL A 166 -24.38 23.81 63.83
C VAL A 166 -25.63 23.41 64.61
N GLY A 167 -26.72 23.05 63.92
CA GLY A 167 -27.94 22.57 64.58
C GLY A 167 -27.72 21.26 65.34
N GLU A 168 -27.10 20.27 64.70
CA GLU A 168 -26.83 18.96 65.30
C GLU A 168 -25.84 19.05 66.47
N THR A 169 -24.79 19.88 66.37
CA THR A 169 -23.87 20.10 67.49
C THR A 169 -24.51 20.88 68.63
N ALA A 170 -25.36 21.87 68.34
CA ALA A 170 -26.11 22.60 69.35
C ALA A 170 -27.11 21.68 70.07
N GLU A 171 -27.87 20.86 69.36
CA GLU A 171 -28.77 19.87 69.94
C GLU A 171 -28.02 18.82 70.74
N SER A 172 -26.88 18.33 70.26
CA SER A 172 -26.04 17.38 71.00
C SER A 172 -25.51 18.00 72.29
N CYS A 173 -25.00 19.24 72.25
CA CYS A 173 -24.58 19.98 73.43
C CYS A 173 -25.74 20.26 74.40
N TYR A 174 -26.93 20.57 73.89
CA TYR A 174 -28.12 20.82 74.70
C TYR A 174 -28.59 19.53 75.37
N ASN A 175 -28.66 18.42 74.63
CA ASN A 175 -28.99 17.09 75.15
C ASN A 175 -27.96 16.59 76.15
N LEU A 176 -26.66 16.81 75.91
CA LEU A 176 -25.60 16.53 76.88
C LEU A 176 -25.81 17.33 78.18
N ASN A 177 -26.14 18.62 78.07
CA ASN A 177 -26.44 19.43 79.25
C ASN A 177 -27.73 19.01 79.97
N LEU A 178 -28.73 18.53 79.25
CA LEU A 178 -30.02 18.15 79.83
C LEU A 178 -29.94 16.78 80.53
N PHE A 179 -29.31 15.78 79.91
CA PHE A 179 -29.32 14.39 80.39
C PHE A 179 -28.08 13.99 81.21
N TYR A 180 -26.93 14.65 81.03
CA TYR A 180 -25.70 14.29 81.75
C TYR A 180 -25.33 15.22 82.91
N LYS A 181 -26.05 16.35 83.13
CA LYS A 181 -25.90 17.12 84.38
C LYS A 181 -26.59 16.48 85.58
N GLU A 182 -27.64 15.68 85.38
CA GLU A 182 -28.39 15.10 86.49
C GLU A 182 -27.69 13.89 87.13
N GLN A 183 -26.87 13.13 86.39
CA GLN A 183 -26.13 11.99 86.97
C GLN A 183 -25.10 12.39 88.03
N LYS A 184 -24.54 13.60 87.96
CA LYS A 184 -23.63 14.12 89.01
C LYS A 184 -24.34 14.55 90.30
N ARG A 185 -25.66 14.69 90.30
CA ARG A 185 -26.44 14.99 91.51
C ARG A 185 -26.90 13.73 92.25
N THR A 186 -27.08 12.61 91.57
CA THR A 186 -27.49 11.34 92.18
C THR A 186 -26.33 10.50 92.72
N GLU A 187 -25.08 10.76 92.29
CA GLU A 187 -23.87 10.14 92.87
C GLU A 187 -23.30 10.91 94.08
N ALA A 188 -23.90 12.04 94.47
CA ALA A 188 -23.47 12.88 95.59
C ALA A 188 -24.50 12.96 96.75
N MET A 189 -25.37 11.94 96.86
CA MET A 189 -26.25 11.72 98.02
C MET A 189 -25.89 10.43 98.74
#